data_AF-A0A4Q7XWQ7-F1
#
_entry.id   AF-A0A4Q7XWQ7-F1
#
_cell.length_a   1.000
_cell.length_b   1.000
_cell.length_c   1.000
_cell.angle_alpha   90.00
_cell.angle_beta   90.00
_cell.angle_gamma   90.00
#
_symmetry.space_group_name_H-M   'P 1'
#
loop_
_entity.id
_entity.type
_entity.pdbx_description
1 polymer ?
#
loop_
_entity_poly.entity_id
_entity_poly.type
_entity_poly.pdbx_seq_one_letter_code
_entity_poly.pdbx_strand_id
1 'polypeptide(L)'
;MSDELYETPAEADTSDLRAGKRITVTEAAVELAAIDLRLRQLARALETPETPVELDSLIESLRGHAGSHRGQAERMARLARIVDGGIPLAKHFPHRGEGWGAAARDSDREDFGGPAIIPTENQLDLLAREGARLVKKGEETTTFPEAMKGVGLGWESKAASARRRRERDAEVDKQVLRTKCETPTCQAGDGEPCRTKHGRISEQPHTGRLREAEATVDARLGYLGDNPVAVLDA
;
A
#
# COMPACT_ATOMS: atom_id res chain seq x y z
N MET A 1 18.59 -1.45 -18.76
CA MET A 1 17.54 -2.46 -18.58
C MET A 1 16.60 -1.90 -17.56
N SER A 2 15.45 -1.44 -18.01
CA SER A 2 14.43 -0.90 -17.12
C SER A 2 13.86 -2.09 -16.34
N ASP A 3 14.08 -2.12 -15.02
CA ASP A 3 13.26 -2.90 -14.11
C ASP A 3 11.84 -2.31 -14.21
N GLU A 4 11.09 -2.77 -15.20
CA GLU A 4 9.65 -2.55 -15.21
C GLU A 4 9.11 -3.34 -14.01
N LEU A 5 8.83 -2.62 -12.93
CA LEU A 5 8.22 -3.06 -11.68
C LEU A 5 6.78 -3.58 -11.93
N TYR A 6 6.65 -4.64 -12.73
CA TYR A 6 5.41 -5.38 -12.89
C TYR A 6 5.40 -6.50 -11.86
N GLU A 7 4.39 -6.50 -10.98
CA GLU A 7 4.05 -7.64 -10.14
C GLU A 7 3.93 -8.88 -11.03
N THR A 8 4.64 -9.94 -10.68
CA THR A 8 4.54 -11.20 -11.44
C THR A 8 3.24 -11.93 -11.08
N PRO A 9 2.71 -12.82 -11.94
CA PRO A 9 1.56 -13.66 -11.56
C PRO A 9 1.78 -14.44 -10.26
N ALA A 10 3.04 -14.83 -9.98
CA ALA A 10 3.42 -15.51 -8.74
C ALA A 10 3.38 -14.58 -7.52
N GLU A 11 3.64 -13.28 -7.67
CA GLU A 11 3.54 -12.30 -6.58
C GLU A 11 2.08 -11.95 -6.26
N ALA A 12 1.21 -11.92 -7.27
CA ALA A 12 -0.22 -11.68 -7.09
C ALA A 12 -0.96 -12.91 -6.50
N ASP A 13 -0.37 -14.10 -6.58
CA ASP A 13 -0.93 -15.32 -6.03
C ASP A 13 -0.72 -15.36 -4.51
N THR A 14 -1.80 -15.15 -3.78
CA THR A 14 -1.85 -15.20 -2.31
C THR A 14 -2.57 -16.45 -1.81
N SER A 15 -2.80 -17.44 -2.68
CA SER A 15 -3.58 -18.65 -2.35
C SER A 15 -2.94 -19.52 -1.27
N ASP A 16 -1.61 -19.46 -1.14
CA ASP A 16 -0.85 -20.16 -0.10
C ASP A 16 -1.01 -19.52 1.30
N LEU A 17 -1.54 -18.29 1.38
CA LEU A 17 -1.82 -17.63 2.65
C LEU A 17 -3.18 -18.10 3.20
N ARG A 18 -3.27 -18.37 4.50
CA ARG A 18 -4.48 -18.92 5.15
C ARG A 18 -5.71 -18.05 4.95
N ALA A 19 -5.56 -16.73 5.00
CA ALA A 19 -6.66 -15.80 4.72
C ALA A 19 -6.70 -15.31 3.26
N GLY A 20 -5.85 -15.87 2.38
CA GLY A 20 -5.82 -15.61 0.96
C GLY A 20 -5.62 -14.14 0.62
N LYS A 21 -6.53 -13.58 -0.19
CA LYS A 21 -6.49 -12.19 -0.69
C LYS A 21 -6.47 -11.12 0.41
N ARG A 22 -6.86 -11.44 1.64
CA ARG A 22 -6.92 -10.48 2.77
C ARG A 22 -6.36 -11.10 4.03
N ILE A 23 -5.05 -10.99 4.22
CA ILE A 23 -4.39 -11.47 5.43
C ILE A 23 -4.68 -10.60 6.66
N THR A 24 -4.69 -11.25 7.82
CA THR A 24 -4.74 -10.55 9.12
C THR A 24 -3.35 -10.05 9.52
N VAL A 25 -3.27 -9.04 10.39
CA VAL A 25 -1.99 -8.56 10.93
C VAL A 25 -1.27 -9.66 11.74
N THR A 26 -2.03 -10.48 12.46
CA THR A 26 -1.52 -11.64 13.21
C THR A 26 -0.88 -12.66 12.27
N GLU A 27 -1.54 -12.98 11.17
CA GLU A 27 -1.00 -13.90 10.16
C GLU A 27 0.26 -13.32 9.49
N ALA A 28 0.27 -12.03 9.13
CA ALA A 28 1.46 -11.38 8.62
C ALA A 28 2.66 -11.48 9.59
N ALA A 29 2.42 -11.33 10.90
CA ALA A 29 3.46 -11.51 11.91
C ALA A 29 4.00 -12.96 11.95
N VAL A 30 3.12 -13.95 11.82
CA VAL A 30 3.48 -15.38 11.80
C VAL A 30 4.30 -15.70 10.54
N GLU A 31 3.88 -15.22 9.37
CA GLU A 31 4.60 -15.45 8.12
C GLU A 31 5.99 -14.82 8.14
N LEU A 32 6.12 -13.59 8.64
CA LEU A 32 7.43 -12.94 8.79
C LEU A 32 8.36 -13.69 9.77
N ALA A 33 7.79 -14.25 10.84
CA ALA A 33 8.55 -15.10 11.77
C ALA A 33 8.98 -16.44 11.12
N ALA A 34 8.13 -17.03 10.28
CA ALA A 34 8.46 -18.22 9.51
C ALA A 34 9.59 -17.94 8.50
N ILE A 35 9.58 -16.77 7.85
CA ILE A 35 10.65 -16.32 6.95
C ILE A 35 11.98 -16.13 7.72
N ASP A 36 12.00 -15.48 8.89
CA ASP A 36 13.21 -15.38 9.75
C ASP A 36 13.79 -16.78 10.02
N LEU A 37 12.95 -17.72 10.45
CA LEU A 37 13.39 -19.09 10.72
C LEU A 37 13.94 -19.78 9.46
N ARG A 38 13.24 -19.66 8.33
CA ARG A 38 13.64 -20.32 7.08
C ARG A 38 14.96 -19.79 6.55
N LEU A 39 15.20 -18.48 6.61
CA LEU A 39 16.47 -17.87 6.23
C LEU A 39 17.62 -18.35 7.12
N ARG A 40 17.40 -18.48 8.44
CA ARG A 40 18.40 -19.05 9.36
C ARG A 40 18.69 -20.52 9.09
N GLN A 41 17.65 -21.30 8.80
CA GLN A 41 17.80 -22.72 8.44
C GLN A 41 18.61 -22.86 7.14
N LEU A 42 18.34 -22.01 6.15
CA LEU A 42 19.11 -21.99 4.90
C LEU A 42 20.57 -21.60 5.16
N ALA A 43 20.82 -20.52 5.90
CA ALA A 43 22.17 -20.11 6.29
C ALA A 43 22.92 -21.24 7.00
N ARG A 44 22.24 -21.97 7.90
CA ARG A 44 22.81 -23.13 8.60
C ARG A 44 23.11 -24.30 7.66
N ALA A 45 22.22 -24.60 6.72
CA ALA A 45 22.45 -25.68 5.75
C ALA A 45 23.63 -25.35 4.81
N LEU A 46 23.81 -24.08 4.46
CA LEU A 46 24.90 -23.60 3.61
C LEU A 46 26.27 -23.57 4.30
N GLU A 47 26.35 -23.81 5.62
CA GLU A 47 27.64 -24.04 6.31
C GLU A 47 28.31 -25.34 5.85
N THR A 48 27.54 -26.29 5.30
CA THR A 48 28.02 -27.56 4.76
C THR A 48 27.31 -27.88 3.44
N PRO A 49 27.62 -27.11 2.37
CA PRO A 49 26.97 -27.33 1.07
C PRO A 49 27.43 -28.65 0.46
N GLU A 50 26.56 -29.31 -0.32
CA GLU A 50 26.89 -30.56 -1.03
C GLU A 50 28.05 -30.36 -2.02
N THR A 51 28.13 -29.17 -2.62
CA THR A 51 29.26 -28.76 -3.48
C THR A 51 30.20 -27.85 -2.67
N PRO A 52 31.53 -28.10 -2.67
CA PRO A 52 32.49 -27.36 -1.84
C PRO A 52 32.74 -25.95 -2.41
N VAL A 53 31.83 -25.02 -2.11
CA VAL A 53 31.90 -23.61 -2.49
C VAL A 53 31.90 -22.77 -1.22
N GLU A 54 32.76 -21.75 -1.18
CA GLU A 54 32.80 -20.77 -0.09
C GLU A 54 31.61 -19.80 -0.20
N LEU A 55 30.80 -19.73 0.85
CA LEU A 55 29.51 -19.03 0.88
C LEU A 55 29.36 -18.09 2.09
N ASP A 56 30.43 -17.80 2.83
CA ASP A 56 30.42 -16.96 4.05
C ASP A 56 29.61 -15.65 3.89
N SER A 57 29.85 -14.90 2.81
CA SER A 57 29.16 -13.64 2.55
C SER A 57 27.64 -13.81 2.35
N LEU A 58 27.22 -14.91 1.70
CA LEU A 58 25.81 -15.25 1.52
C LEU A 58 25.17 -15.70 2.85
N ILE A 59 25.89 -16.49 3.64
CA ILE A 59 25.44 -16.94 4.97
C ILE A 59 25.18 -15.74 5.88
N GLU A 60 26.13 -14.80 5.94
CA GLU A 60 25.97 -13.57 6.74
C GLU A 60 24.84 -12.69 6.21
N SER A 61 24.69 -12.56 4.89
CA SER A 61 23.56 -11.84 4.29
C SER A 61 22.21 -12.46 4.68
N LEU A 62 22.08 -13.79 4.61
CA LEU A 62 20.86 -14.50 5.01
C LEU A 62 20.54 -14.29 6.50
N ARG A 63 21.54 -14.33 7.37
CA ARG A 63 21.39 -14.05 8.81
C ARG A 63 20.98 -12.59 9.07
N GLY A 64 21.54 -11.65 8.31
CA GLY A 64 21.17 -10.23 8.35
C GLY A 64 19.71 -10.00 7.94
N HIS A 65 19.28 -10.57 6.81
CA HIS A 65 17.90 -10.51 6.35
C HIS A 65 16.94 -11.16 7.35
N ALA A 66 17.31 -12.29 7.94
CA ALA A 66 16.54 -12.94 8.99
C ALA A 66 16.31 -12.00 10.19
N GLY A 67 17.37 -11.32 10.65
CA GLY A 67 17.26 -10.29 11.70
C GLY A 67 16.29 -9.14 11.35
N SER A 68 16.30 -8.68 10.09
CA SER A 68 15.35 -7.66 9.61
C SER A 68 13.90 -8.17 9.66
N HIS A 69 13.64 -9.38 9.17
CA HIS A 69 12.31 -9.99 9.20
C HIS A 69 11.81 -10.26 10.61
N ARG A 70 12.69 -10.65 11.55
CA ARG A 70 12.34 -10.72 12.97
C ARG A 70 11.82 -9.40 13.50
N GLY A 71 12.54 -8.29 13.24
CA GLY A 71 12.10 -6.96 13.66
C GLY A 71 10.77 -6.54 13.02
N GLN A 72 10.47 -6.98 11.79
CA GLN A 72 9.16 -6.78 11.16
C GLN A 72 8.07 -7.65 11.83
N ALA A 73 8.36 -8.92 12.12
CA ALA A 73 7.44 -9.84 12.80
C ALA A 73 7.04 -9.32 14.19
N GLU A 74 8.00 -8.83 14.97
CA GLU A 74 7.75 -8.24 16.30
C GLU A 74 6.86 -6.99 16.22
N ARG A 75 7.09 -6.14 15.21
CA ARG A 75 6.24 -4.97 14.94
C ARG A 75 4.82 -5.35 14.58
N MET A 76 4.65 -6.30 13.65
CA MET A 76 3.32 -6.79 13.28
C MET A 76 2.62 -7.48 14.45
N ALA A 77 3.32 -8.25 15.28
CA ALA A 77 2.75 -8.86 16.48
C ALA A 77 2.27 -7.80 17.49
N ARG A 78 3.04 -6.71 17.65
CA ARG A 78 2.60 -5.56 18.46
C ARG A 78 1.36 -4.91 17.87
N LEU A 79 1.35 -4.68 16.56
CA LEU A 79 0.22 -4.07 15.86
C LEU A 79 -1.04 -4.93 15.96
N ALA A 80 -0.92 -6.26 15.84
CA ALA A 80 -2.03 -7.20 16.04
C ALA A 80 -2.68 -7.02 17.41
N ARG A 81 -1.86 -6.94 18.48
CA ARG A 81 -2.37 -6.68 19.83
C ARG A 81 -3.08 -5.33 19.97
N ILE A 82 -2.66 -4.31 19.22
CA ILE A 82 -3.36 -3.02 19.17
C ILE A 82 -4.72 -3.19 18.50
N VAL A 83 -4.73 -3.79 17.30
CA VAL A 83 -5.93 -3.95 16.47
C VAL A 83 -6.98 -4.82 17.16
N ASP A 84 -6.56 -5.85 17.88
CA ASP A 84 -7.44 -6.72 18.68
C ASP A 84 -7.98 -6.03 19.95
N GLY A 85 -7.57 -4.79 20.24
CA GLY A 85 -8.01 -4.02 21.41
C GLY A 85 -7.27 -4.39 22.71
N GLY A 86 -6.23 -5.21 22.65
CA GLY A 86 -5.43 -5.62 23.81
C GLY A 86 -4.46 -4.54 24.31
N ILE A 87 -4.37 -3.39 23.63
CA ILE A 87 -3.54 -2.25 24.02
C ILE A 87 -4.39 -0.97 24.02
N PRO A 88 -4.45 -0.22 25.14
CA PRO A 88 -5.18 1.04 25.22
C PRO A 88 -4.51 2.12 24.37
N LEU A 89 -5.31 2.92 23.70
CA LEU A 89 -4.91 3.99 22.81
C LEU A 89 -5.41 5.34 23.33
N ALA A 90 -4.63 6.40 23.09
CA ALA A 90 -5.13 7.76 23.29
C ALA A 90 -6.29 8.05 22.34
N LYS A 91 -7.30 8.79 22.82
CA LYS A 91 -8.44 9.23 21.99
C LYS A 91 -8.05 10.25 20.91
N HIS A 92 -6.92 10.94 21.09
CA HIS A 92 -6.44 12.01 20.22
C HIS A 92 -4.94 11.87 19.95
N PHE A 93 -4.48 12.37 18.81
CA PHE A 93 -3.06 12.47 18.54
C PHE A 93 -2.38 13.47 19.47
N PRO A 94 -1.22 13.13 20.05
CA PRO A 94 -0.47 14.06 20.87
C PRO A 94 -0.07 15.27 20.00
N HIS A 95 -0.07 16.46 20.61
CA HIS A 95 0.28 17.77 20.03
C HIS A 95 -0.80 18.47 19.20
N ARG A 96 -1.66 17.76 18.47
CA ARG A 96 -2.72 18.39 17.67
C ARG A 96 -4.12 18.32 18.32
N GLY A 97 -4.32 17.43 19.29
CA GLY A 97 -5.64 17.21 19.90
C GLY A 97 -6.67 16.63 18.93
N GLU A 98 -6.19 16.21 17.76
CA GLU A 98 -6.96 15.71 16.64
C GLU A 98 -7.46 14.28 16.91
N GLY A 99 -8.78 14.07 16.80
CA GLY A 99 -9.39 12.74 16.85
C GLY A 99 -8.99 11.88 15.63
N TRP A 100 -9.17 10.57 15.75
CA TRP A 100 -8.89 9.57 14.71
C TRP A 100 -10.01 8.53 14.63
N GLY A 101 -10.00 7.69 13.59
CA GLY A 101 -11.09 6.73 13.37
C GLY A 101 -12.43 7.43 13.18
N ALA A 102 -13.48 6.93 13.83
CA ALA A 102 -14.83 7.48 13.76
C ALA A 102 -14.91 8.91 14.31
N ALA A 103 -14.08 9.25 15.30
CA ALA A 103 -14.05 10.59 15.88
C ALA A 103 -13.47 11.66 14.93
N ALA A 104 -12.88 11.26 13.80
CA ALA A 104 -12.42 12.20 12.78
C ALA A 104 -13.52 12.57 11.76
N ARG A 105 -14.67 11.85 11.73
CA ARG A 105 -15.68 11.88 10.65
C ARG A 105 -16.13 13.28 10.22
N ASP A 106 -16.34 14.14 11.19
CA ASP A 106 -16.91 15.48 10.98
C ASP A 106 -15.85 16.59 11.00
N SER A 107 -14.55 16.23 10.96
CA SER A 107 -13.48 17.21 10.93
C SER A 107 -13.06 17.50 9.49
N ASP A 108 -13.26 18.75 9.08
CA ASP A 108 -12.79 19.28 7.79
C ASP A 108 -11.26 19.39 7.86
N ARG A 109 -10.55 18.36 7.41
CA ARG A 109 -9.09 18.30 7.47
C ARG A 109 -8.50 18.18 6.07
N GLU A 110 -7.91 19.28 5.62
CA GLU A 110 -7.21 19.38 4.34
C GLU A 110 -5.94 18.50 4.30
N ASP A 111 -5.30 18.24 5.45
CA ASP A 111 -3.95 17.67 5.52
C ASP A 111 -3.86 16.13 5.48
N PHE A 112 -4.90 15.39 5.92
CA PHE A 112 -4.77 13.95 6.22
C PHE A 112 -5.66 13.00 5.41
N GLY A 113 -6.41 13.52 4.43
CA GLY A 113 -7.13 12.70 3.46
C GLY A 113 -8.37 12.00 4.03
N GLY A 114 -9.53 12.61 3.77
CA GLY A 114 -10.86 12.01 3.97
C GLY A 114 -11.46 12.16 5.37
N PRO A 115 -12.77 11.92 5.50
CA PRO A 115 -13.52 12.17 6.74
C PRO A 115 -13.09 11.26 7.89
N ALA A 116 -12.58 10.04 7.67
CA ALA A 116 -12.08 9.18 8.76
C ALA A 116 -10.58 8.87 8.58
N ILE A 117 -9.76 9.23 9.59
CA ILE A 117 -8.34 8.89 9.59
C ILE A 117 -8.18 7.42 10.00
N ILE A 118 -7.84 6.57 9.02
CA ILE A 118 -7.24 5.26 9.27
C ILE A 118 -5.76 5.50 9.61
N PRO A 119 -5.34 5.30 10.88
CA PRO A 119 -3.97 5.63 11.26
C PRO A 119 -2.96 4.65 10.64
N THR A 120 -1.78 5.16 10.31
CA THR A 120 -0.61 4.34 9.96
C THR A 120 -0.12 3.51 11.15
N GLU A 121 0.70 2.49 10.90
CA GLU A 121 1.38 1.71 11.94
C GLU A 121 2.09 2.60 12.97
N ASN A 122 2.90 3.56 12.51
CA ASN A 122 3.64 4.48 13.37
C ASN A 122 2.72 5.36 14.23
N GLN A 123 1.57 5.76 13.67
CA GLN A 123 0.56 6.54 14.40
C GLN A 123 -0.13 5.70 15.47
N LEU A 124 -0.45 4.43 15.19
CA LEU A 124 -0.99 3.50 16.20
C LEU A 124 0.02 3.24 17.32
N ASP A 125 1.29 3.11 16.97
CA ASP A 125 2.37 2.98 17.94
C ASP A 125 2.48 4.20 18.85
N LEU A 126 2.39 5.41 18.29
CA LEU A 126 2.36 6.67 19.03
C LEU A 126 1.15 6.76 19.95
N LEU A 127 -0.05 6.47 19.44
CA LEU A 127 -1.29 6.45 20.21
C LEU A 127 -1.26 5.43 21.35
N ALA A 128 -0.62 4.27 21.14
CA ALA A 128 -0.44 3.25 22.16
C ALA A 128 0.54 3.71 23.27
N ARG A 129 1.62 4.40 22.90
CA ARG A 129 2.56 4.97 23.88
C ARG A 129 1.88 6.02 24.75
N GLU A 130 1.10 6.92 24.14
CA GLU A 130 0.35 7.93 24.92
C GLU A 130 -0.79 7.29 25.70
N GLY A 131 -1.51 6.31 25.14
CA GLY A 131 -2.54 5.54 25.84
C GLY A 131 -2.01 4.89 27.13
N ALA A 132 -0.84 4.25 27.06
CA ALA A 132 -0.17 3.70 28.24
C ALA A 132 0.18 4.78 29.29
N ARG A 133 0.49 6.01 28.86
CA ARG A 133 0.75 7.15 29.76
C ARG A 133 -0.54 7.63 30.43
N LEU A 134 -1.63 7.73 29.67
CA LEU A 134 -2.95 8.14 30.15
C LEU A 134 -3.50 7.15 31.18
N VAL A 135 -3.38 5.85 30.94
CA VAL A 135 -3.77 4.81 31.91
C VAL A 135 -3.04 4.98 33.24
N LYS A 136 -1.72 5.26 33.23
CA LYS A 136 -0.95 5.48 34.46
C LYS A 136 -1.41 6.72 35.25
N LYS A 137 -2.04 7.68 34.56
CA LYS A 137 -2.61 8.89 35.17
C LYS A 137 -4.09 8.74 35.56
N GLY A 138 -4.71 7.60 35.25
CA GLY A 138 -6.15 7.41 35.43
C GLY A 138 -7.01 8.22 34.44
N GLU A 139 -6.44 8.63 33.31
CA GLU A 139 -7.14 9.36 32.26
C GLU A 139 -7.82 8.39 31.28
N GLU A 140 -8.89 8.85 30.62
CA GLU A 140 -9.64 8.03 29.68
C GLU A 140 -8.83 7.64 28.44
N THR A 141 -9.02 6.40 27.99
CA THR A 141 -8.45 5.86 26.76
C THR A 141 -9.55 5.23 25.90
N THR A 142 -9.17 4.67 24.75
CA THR A 142 -10.05 3.86 23.89
C THR A 142 -9.28 2.65 23.36
N THR A 143 -9.97 1.74 22.70
CA THR A 143 -9.36 0.62 21.97
C THR A 143 -9.49 0.81 20.46
N PHE A 144 -8.69 0.08 19.66
CA PHE A 144 -8.79 0.14 18.21
C PHE A 144 -10.19 -0.26 17.69
N PRO A 145 -10.83 -1.37 18.13
CA PRO A 145 -12.17 -1.72 17.67
C PRO A 145 -13.23 -0.66 17.99
N GLU A 146 -13.14 0.00 19.15
CA GLU A 146 -14.05 1.06 19.54
C GLU A 146 -13.89 2.31 18.65
N ALA A 147 -12.66 2.78 18.48
CA ALA A 147 -12.37 3.97 17.70
C ALA A 147 -12.65 3.78 16.20
N MET A 148 -12.54 2.55 15.68
CA MET A 148 -12.78 2.21 14.28
C MET A 148 -14.21 1.75 13.99
N LYS A 149 -15.12 1.79 14.96
CA LYS A 149 -16.51 1.36 14.78
C LYS A 149 -17.18 2.16 13.66
N GLY A 150 -17.63 1.46 12.61
CA GLY A 150 -18.27 2.07 11.44
C GLY A 150 -17.29 2.68 10.43
N VAL A 151 -15.98 2.52 10.62
CA VAL A 151 -14.93 2.92 9.67
C VAL A 151 -14.49 1.70 8.85
N GLY A 152 -14.24 1.87 7.54
CA GLY A 152 -13.53 0.87 6.74
C GLY A 152 -14.34 0.11 5.69
N LEU A 153 -15.61 0.46 5.44
CA LEU A 153 -16.29 -0.02 4.23
C LEU A 153 -15.61 0.61 3.00
N GLY A 154 -15.09 -0.23 2.10
CA GLY A 154 -14.48 0.20 0.85
C GLY A 154 -13.02 0.65 0.93
N TRP A 155 -12.39 0.71 2.12
CA TRP A 155 -11.02 1.19 2.22
C TRP A 155 -10.01 0.33 1.44
N GLU A 156 -9.09 1.02 0.77
CA GLU A 156 -7.94 0.44 0.09
C GLU A 156 -6.64 1.08 0.60
N SER A 157 -5.58 0.27 0.72
CA SER A 157 -4.26 0.80 1.08
C SER A 157 -3.70 1.72 -0.01
N LYS A 158 -2.93 2.74 0.39
CA LYS A 158 -2.24 3.63 -0.55
C LYS A 158 -1.38 2.88 -1.57
N ALA A 159 -0.81 1.73 -1.18
CA ALA A 159 -0.03 0.87 -2.06
C ALA A 159 -0.89 0.25 -3.16
N ALA A 160 -2.07 -0.29 -2.81
CA ALA A 160 -3.00 -0.85 -3.78
C ALA A 160 -3.60 0.25 -4.68
N SER A 161 -3.91 1.44 -4.14
CA SER A 161 -4.33 2.59 -4.95
C SER A 161 -3.24 3.04 -5.93
N ALA A 162 -1.98 3.07 -5.47
CA ALA A 162 -0.85 3.40 -6.34
C ALA A 162 -0.64 2.33 -7.42
N ARG A 163 -0.82 1.05 -7.12
CA ARG A 163 -0.77 -0.02 -8.11
C ARG A 163 -1.88 0.14 -9.15
N ARG A 164 -3.14 0.28 -8.73
CA ARG A 164 -4.28 0.52 -9.65
C ARG A 164 -4.04 1.75 -10.53
N ARG A 165 -3.45 2.81 -9.98
CA ARG A 165 -3.06 3.99 -10.76
C ARG A 165 -1.99 3.66 -11.80
N ARG A 166 -0.94 2.89 -11.46
CA ARG A 166 0.07 2.45 -12.44
C ARG A 166 -0.54 1.57 -13.54
N GLU A 167 -1.44 0.65 -13.17
CA GLU A 167 -2.17 -0.20 -14.13
C GLU A 167 -3.02 0.64 -15.07
N ARG A 168 -3.75 1.63 -14.52
CA ARG A 168 -4.51 2.61 -15.30
C ARG A 168 -3.60 3.39 -16.24
N ASP A 169 -2.52 3.98 -15.73
CA ASP A 169 -1.62 4.83 -16.52
C ASP A 169 -0.99 4.02 -17.67
N ALA A 170 -0.60 2.76 -17.43
CA ALA A 170 -0.12 1.85 -18.48
C ALA A 170 -1.20 1.52 -19.53
N GLU A 171 -2.46 1.37 -19.13
CA GLU A 171 -3.58 1.20 -20.08
C GLU A 171 -3.91 2.48 -20.84
N VAL A 172 -3.76 3.66 -20.21
CA VAL A 172 -3.87 4.96 -20.87
C VAL A 172 -2.78 5.12 -21.92
N ASP A 173 -1.53 4.76 -21.62
CA ASP A 173 -0.43 4.85 -22.60
C ASP A 173 -0.70 3.98 -23.84
N LYS A 174 -1.20 2.75 -23.64
CA LYS A 174 -1.63 1.89 -24.74
C LYS A 174 -2.83 2.48 -25.50
N GLN A 175 -3.80 3.04 -24.78
CA GLN A 175 -5.00 3.61 -25.38
C GLN A 175 -4.69 4.89 -26.15
N VAL A 176 -3.75 5.72 -25.71
CA VAL A 176 -3.29 6.92 -26.42
C VAL A 176 -2.86 6.54 -27.83
N LEU A 177 -2.08 5.48 -28.01
CA LEU A 177 -1.65 5.04 -29.34
C LEU A 177 -2.83 4.60 -30.23
N ARG A 178 -3.91 4.09 -29.65
CA ARG A 178 -5.12 3.65 -30.36
C ARG A 178 -6.10 4.81 -30.66
N THR A 179 -6.10 5.84 -29.81
CA THR A 179 -6.94 7.02 -29.99
C THR A 179 -6.38 7.90 -31.11
N LYS A 180 -7.23 8.33 -32.04
CA LYS A 180 -6.81 9.19 -33.15
C LYS A 180 -6.46 10.59 -32.64
N CYS A 181 -5.40 11.20 -33.18
CA CYS A 181 -5.09 12.59 -32.85
C CYS A 181 -5.89 13.55 -33.77
N GLU A 182 -6.79 14.33 -33.21
CA GLU A 182 -7.59 15.31 -33.97
C GLU A 182 -6.89 16.67 -34.17
N THR A 183 -5.69 16.85 -33.60
CA THR A 183 -4.94 18.10 -33.78
C THR A 183 -4.56 18.28 -35.25
N PRO A 184 -5.00 19.35 -35.95
CA PRO A 184 -4.85 19.48 -37.41
C PRO A 184 -3.40 19.44 -37.92
N THR A 185 -2.44 19.84 -37.07
CA THR A 185 -1.01 19.83 -37.39
C THR A 185 -0.31 18.52 -37.04
N CYS A 186 -1.00 17.59 -36.37
CA CYS A 186 -0.46 16.31 -35.96
C CYS A 186 -0.65 15.29 -37.09
N GLN A 187 0.43 14.92 -37.76
CA GLN A 187 0.42 13.91 -38.83
C GLN A 187 0.60 12.47 -38.30
N ALA A 188 0.29 12.23 -37.02
CA ALA A 188 0.43 10.90 -36.44
C ALA A 188 -0.68 9.98 -36.95
N GLY A 189 -0.29 8.82 -37.50
CA GLY A 189 -1.21 7.75 -37.88
C GLY A 189 -1.69 6.94 -36.67
N ASP A 190 -2.58 5.98 -36.93
CA ASP A 190 -3.06 5.04 -35.91
C ASP A 190 -1.87 4.20 -35.38
N GLY A 191 -1.77 4.09 -34.06
CA GLY A 191 -0.64 3.41 -33.40
C GLY A 191 0.64 4.26 -33.31
N GLU A 192 0.70 5.45 -33.90
CA GLU A 192 1.89 6.30 -33.84
C GLU A 192 1.86 7.33 -32.68
N PRO A 193 3.03 7.65 -32.09
CA PRO A 193 3.17 8.79 -31.19
C PRO A 193 2.80 10.12 -31.86
N CYS A 194 2.37 11.10 -31.06
CA CYS A 194 2.09 12.43 -31.59
C CYS A 194 3.36 13.09 -32.13
N ARG A 195 3.20 13.94 -33.15
CA ARG A 195 4.29 14.70 -33.75
C ARG A 195 4.07 16.19 -33.54
N THR A 196 5.16 16.91 -33.33
CA THR A 196 5.18 18.38 -33.34
C THR A 196 4.85 18.91 -34.74
N LYS A 197 4.54 20.21 -34.85
CA LYS A 197 4.31 20.89 -36.15
C LYS A 197 5.45 20.76 -37.17
N HIS A 198 6.65 20.38 -36.73
CA HIS A 198 7.84 20.17 -37.56
C HIS A 198 8.13 18.68 -37.83
N GLY A 199 7.19 17.78 -37.54
CA GLY A 199 7.29 16.35 -37.83
C GLY A 199 8.11 15.53 -36.83
N ARG A 200 8.67 16.15 -35.78
CA ARG A 200 9.41 15.42 -34.72
C ARG A 200 8.44 14.67 -33.81
N ILE A 201 8.76 13.42 -33.50
CA ILE A 201 8.05 12.63 -32.49
C ILE A 201 8.14 13.34 -31.14
N SER A 202 7.00 13.42 -30.46
CA SER A 202 6.88 13.95 -29.11
C SER A 202 6.73 12.78 -28.13
N GLU A 203 7.45 12.84 -27.02
CA GLU A 203 7.26 11.93 -25.89
C GLU A 203 5.90 12.14 -25.20
N GLN A 204 5.29 13.31 -25.39
CA GLN A 204 3.98 13.67 -24.83
C GLN A 204 2.91 13.72 -25.93
N PRO A 205 1.74 13.09 -25.74
CA PRO A 205 0.61 13.22 -26.65
C PRO A 205 -0.03 14.61 -26.56
N HIS A 206 -0.75 15.01 -27.61
CA HIS A 206 -1.60 16.21 -27.52
C HIS A 206 -2.70 16.01 -26.48
N THR A 207 -3.00 17.05 -25.70
CA THR A 207 -3.92 16.99 -24.55
C THR A 207 -5.31 16.46 -24.90
N GLY A 208 -5.84 16.75 -26.10
CA GLY A 208 -7.14 16.22 -26.54
C GLY A 208 -7.13 14.69 -26.68
N ARG A 209 -6.09 14.15 -27.33
CA ARG A 209 -5.89 12.70 -27.50
C ARG A 209 -5.70 12.00 -26.15
N LEU A 210 -4.97 12.63 -25.23
CA LEU A 210 -4.75 12.11 -23.87
C LEU A 210 -6.07 12.03 -23.09
N ARG A 211 -6.85 13.12 -23.04
CA ARG A 211 -8.13 13.15 -22.31
C ARG A 211 -9.15 12.15 -22.84
N GLU A 212 -9.20 11.95 -24.14
CA GLU A 212 -10.09 10.95 -24.74
C GLU A 212 -9.64 9.51 -24.41
N ALA A 213 -8.33 9.25 -24.43
CA ALA A 213 -7.78 7.98 -24.00
C ALA A 213 -8.04 7.71 -22.50
N GLU A 214 -7.85 8.71 -21.64
CA GLU A 214 -8.19 8.65 -20.21
C GLU A 214 -9.67 8.33 -20.01
N ALA A 215 -10.58 9.10 -20.62
CA ALA A 215 -12.02 8.87 -20.49
C ALA A 215 -12.44 7.47 -20.96
N THR A 216 -11.82 6.97 -22.04
CA THR A 216 -12.08 5.61 -22.55
C THR A 216 -11.61 4.54 -21.58
N VAL A 217 -10.40 4.68 -21.02
CA VAL A 217 -9.85 3.73 -20.04
C VAL A 217 -10.64 3.78 -18.75
N ASP A 218 -10.99 4.97 -18.26
CA ASP A 218 -11.75 5.16 -17.04
C ASP A 218 -13.15 4.56 -17.14
N ALA A 219 -13.85 4.77 -18.27
CA ALA A 219 -15.14 4.14 -18.53
C ALA A 219 -15.05 2.61 -18.60
N ARG A 220 -13.96 2.07 -19.17
CA ARG A 220 -13.74 0.62 -19.30
C ARG A 220 -13.36 -0.05 -17.98
N LEU A 221 -12.51 0.60 -17.17
CA LEU A 221 -12.04 0.08 -15.89
C LEU A 221 -12.97 0.41 -14.72
N GLY A 222 -14.00 1.23 -14.94
CA GLY A 222 -14.90 1.69 -13.87
C GLY A 222 -14.22 2.65 -12.89
N TYR A 223 -13.21 3.39 -13.34
CA TYR A 223 -12.44 4.33 -12.53
C TYR A 223 -13.23 5.63 -12.34
N LEU A 224 -14.25 5.61 -11.48
CA LEU A 224 -14.86 6.84 -10.96
C LEU A 224 -13.91 7.34 -9.87
N GLY A 225 -13.34 8.54 -10.05
CA GLY A 225 -12.22 9.10 -9.29
C GLY A 225 -12.40 9.31 -7.78
N ASP A 226 -13.34 8.61 -7.15
CA ASP A 226 -13.61 8.71 -5.72
C ASP A 226 -12.81 7.66 -4.95
N ASN A 227 -11.98 8.18 -4.06
CA ASN A 227 -11.32 7.45 -3.00
C ASN A 227 -12.38 6.60 -2.26
N PRO A 228 -12.26 5.26 -2.18
CA PRO A 228 -13.35 4.38 -1.76
C PRO A 228 -13.61 4.40 -0.24
N VAL A 229 -13.27 5.49 0.44
CA VAL A 229 -13.64 5.76 1.85
C VAL A 229 -15.09 6.26 1.98
N ALA A 230 -15.90 6.11 0.92
CA ALA A 230 -17.34 6.37 0.97
C ALA A 230 -18.01 5.32 1.87
N VAL A 231 -18.13 5.66 3.16
CA VAL A 231 -18.99 4.94 4.09
C VAL A 231 -20.43 5.31 3.76
N LEU A 232 -21.28 4.29 3.55
CA LEU A 232 -22.72 4.48 3.34
C LEU A 232 -23.33 5.32 4.47
N ASP A 233 -24.14 6.30 4.11
CA ASP A 233 -24.96 7.04 5.06
C ASP A 233 -25.95 6.07 5.74
N ALA A 234 -26.09 6.23 7.05
CA ALA A 234 -26.99 5.43 7.88
C ALA A 234 -28.45 5.81 7.66
#